data_AF-A0A7V3FTN4-F1
#
_entry.id   AF-A0A7V3FTN4-F1
#
_cell.length_a   1.000
_cell.length_b   1.000
_cell.length_c   1.000
_cell.angle_alpha   90.00
_cell.angle_beta   90.00
_cell.angle_gamma   90.00
#
_symmetry.space_group_name_H-M   'P 1'
#
loop_
_entity.id
_entity.type
_entity.pdbx_description
1 polymer ?
#
loop_
_entity_poly.entity_id
_entity_poly.type
_entity_poly.pdbx_seq_one_letter_code
_entity_poly.pdbx_strand_id
1 'polypeptide(L)' 'MLLDNVRYHHINKIKEHLDALGNIRFKHLPPYSSELNAIEHLWKDIRKCVTHNHLFESIKHTIQAITKYFMTA' A
#
# COMPACT_ATOMS: atom_id res chain seq x y z
N MET A 1 12.40 2.04 2.83
CA MET A 1 10.98 2.05 2.41
C MET A 1 10.63 3.42 1.86
N LEU A 2 9.82 3.46 0.81
CA LEU A 2 9.26 4.69 0.24
C LEU A 2 7.86 4.90 0.84
N LEU A 3 7.57 6.11 1.29
CA LEU A 3 6.32 6.46 1.95
C LEU A 3 5.71 7.71 1.32
N ASP A 4 4.39 7.79 1.35
CA ASP A 4 3.64 9.02 1.10
C ASP A 4 3.66 9.92 2.35
N ASN A 5 3.19 11.17 2.18
CA ASN A 5 3.25 12.20 3.21
C ASN A 5 2.03 12.20 4.16
N VAL A 6 1.40 11.05 4.38
CA VAL A 6 0.31 10.93 5.36
C VAL A 6 0.81 11.17 6.77
N ARG A 7 0.01 11.88 7.58
CA ARG A 7 0.44 12.41 8.89
C ARG A 7 0.98 11.33 9.83
N TYR A 8 0.43 10.12 9.79
CA TYR A 8 0.86 9.05 10.67
C TYR A 8 2.24 8.47 10.33
N HIS A 9 2.79 8.71 9.13
CA HIS A 9 4.19 8.34 8.81
C HIS A 9 5.22 9.25 9.48
N HIS A 10 4.80 10.42 9.96
CA HIS A 10 5.67 11.41 10.61
C HIS A 10 5.64 11.33 12.15
N ILE A 11 5.01 10.30 12.73
CA ILE A 11 4.94 10.17 14.20
C ILE A 11 6.33 9.85 14.76
N ASN A 12 6.80 10.65 15.71
CA ASN A 12 8.13 10.52 16.33
C ASN A 12 8.41 9.12 16.86
N LYS A 13 7.42 8.47 17.49
CA LYS A 13 7.53 7.11 18.01
C LYS A 13 7.89 6.08 16.93
N ILE A 14 7.41 6.26 15.70
CA ILE A 14 7.74 5.37 14.57
C ILE A 14 9.20 5.60 14.17
N LYS A 15 9.64 6.86 14.09
CA LYS A 15 11.02 7.22 13.78
C LYS A 15 12.00 6.65 14.82
N GLU A 16 11.71 6.83 16.12
CA GLU A 16 12.51 6.29 17.22
C GLU A 16 12.64 4.76 17.15
N HIS A 17 11.54 4.06 16.85
CA HIS A 17 11.55 2.61 16.70
C HIS A 17 12.41 2.14 15.52
N LEU A 18 12.40 2.88 14.40
CA LEU A 18 13.17 2.54 13.22
C LEU A 18 14.67 2.83 13.39
N ASP A 19 15.00 3.92 14.08
CA ASP A 19 16.38 4.24 14.43
C ASP A 19 16.98 3.15 15.32
N ALA A 20 16.17 2.54 16.21
CA ALA A 20 16.59 1.38 17.01
C ALA A 20 16.80 0.10 16.19
N LEU A 21 16.07 -0.11 15.08
CA LEU A 21 16.28 -1.26 14.18
C LEU A 21 17.53 -1.09 13.30
N GLY A 22 17.91 0.14 12.95
CA GLY A 22 19.17 0.49 12.28
C GLY A 22 19.34 0.04 10.83
N ASN A 23 18.47 -0.85 10.32
CA ASN A 23 18.54 -1.41 8.96
C ASN A 23 17.45 -0.87 8.00
N ILE A 24 16.49 -0.10 8.50
CA ILE A 24 15.38 0.44 7.70
C ILE A 24 15.48 1.96 7.66
N ARG A 25 15.43 2.53 6.45
CA ARG A 25 15.36 3.99 6.23
C ARG A 25 14.08 4.37 5.50
N PHE A 26 13.42 5.42 5.97
CA PHE A 26 12.24 5.99 5.31
C PHE A 26 12.64 7.11 4.37
N LYS A 27 12.10 7.06 3.15
CA LYS A 27 12.20 8.12 2.15
C LYS A 27 10.79 8.55 1.81
N HIS A 28 10.51 9.84 1.96
CA HIS A 28 9.20 10.40 1.65
C HIS A 28 9.18 10.86 0.20
N LEU A 29 8.06 10.63 -0.47
CA LEU A 29 7.82 11.13 -1.82
C LEU A 29 7.61 12.66 -1.80
N PRO A 30 7.90 13.36 -2.91
CA PRO A 30 7.55 14.76 -3.03
C PRO A 30 6.03 14.98 -2.83
N PRO A 31 5.60 16.14 -2.33
CA PRO A 31 4.18 16.48 -2.24
C PRO A 31 3.48 16.29 -3.58
N TYR A 32 2.27 15.71 -3.54
CA TYR A 32 1.41 15.46 -4.71
C TYR A 32 1.95 14.49 -5.76
N SER A 33 3.03 13.75 -5.49
CA SER A 33 3.59 12.77 -6.43
C SER A 33 3.00 11.37 -6.28
N SER A 34 1.67 11.25 -6.40
CA SER A 34 0.98 9.95 -6.27
C SER A 34 1.35 8.97 -7.39
N GLU A 35 1.75 9.47 -8.56
CA GLU A 35 2.25 8.66 -9.67
C GLU A 35 3.56 7.91 -9.36
N LEU A 36 4.36 8.41 -8.40
CA LEU A 36 5.58 7.77 -7.95
C LEU A 36 5.35 6.70 -6.87
N ASN A 37 4.13 6.63 -6.33
CA ASN A 37 3.79 5.66 -5.29
C ASN A 37 3.40 4.31 -5.94
N ALA A 38 4.28 3.31 -5.84
CA ALA A 38 4.06 2.00 -6.45
C ALA A 38 2.76 1.32 -6.00
N ILE A 39 2.32 1.56 -4.76
CA ILE A 39 1.06 0.98 -4.25
C ILE A 39 -0.17 1.51 -5.01
N GLU A 40 -0.14 2.74 -5.53
CA GLU A 40 -1.24 3.31 -6.30
C GLU A 40 -1.45 2.58 -7.63
N HIS A 41 -0.36 2.14 -8.27
CA HIS A 41 -0.43 1.30 -9.47
C HIS A 41 -1.01 -0.07 -9.14
N LEU A 42 -0.57 -0.66 -8.02
CA LEU A 42 -1.12 -1.92 -7.52
C LEU A 42 -2.64 -1.83 -7.27
N TRP A 43 -3.10 -0.75 -6.64
CA TRP A 43 -4.52 -0.52 -6.39
C TRP A 43 -5.32 -0.36 -7.68
N LYS A 44 -4.76 0.31 -8.69
CA LYS A 44 -5.38 0.42 -10.02
C LYS A 44 -5.54 -0.95 -10.68
N ASP A 45 -4.52 -1.81 -10.58
CA ASP A 45 -4.57 -3.15 -11.16
C ASP A 45 -5.57 -4.06 -10.45
N ILE A 46 -5.56 -4.08 -9.11
CA ILE A 46 -6.57 -4.80 -8.32
C ILE A 46 -7.97 -4.31 -8.69
N ARG A 47 -8.16 -2.98 -8.78
CA ARG A 47 -9.45 -2.42 -9.17
C ARG A 47 -9.86 -2.92 -10.53
N LYS A 48 -9.00 -2.78 -11.55
CA LYS A 48 -9.31 -3.15 -12.92
C LYS A 48 -9.58 -4.65 -13.08
N CYS A 49 -8.79 -5.51 -12.44
CA CYS A 49 -8.79 -6.95 -12.68
C CYS A 49 -9.67 -7.75 -11.73
N VAL A 50 -9.94 -7.25 -10.52
CA VAL A 50 -10.60 -8.03 -9.46
C VAL A 50 -11.91 -7.38 -9.00
N THR A 51 -11.90 -6.09 -8.67
CA THR A 51 -13.03 -5.47 -7.95
C THR A 51 -13.95 -4.61 -8.83
N HIS A 52 -13.52 -4.25 -10.05
CA HIS A 52 -14.33 -3.45 -10.96
C HIS A 52 -15.59 -4.23 -11.37
N ASN A 53 -16.75 -3.61 -11.14
CA ASN A 53 -18.09 -4.17 -11.42
C ASN A 53 -18.35 -5.54 -10.77
N HIS A 54 -17.64 -5.85 -9.68
CA HIS A 54 -17.82 -7.08 -8.94
C HIS A 54 -18.35 -6.78 -7.53
N LEU A 55 -19.51 -7.34 -7.21
CA LEU A 55 -20.03 -7.34 -5.84
C LEU A 55 -19.58 -8.61 -5.15
N PHE A 56 -18.97 -8.46 -3.98
CA PHE A 56 -18.57 -9.58 -3.12
C PHE A 56 -19.55 -9.70 -1.96
N GLU A 57 -19.91 -10.93 -1.61
CA GLU A 57 -20.84 -11.21 -0.52
C GLU A 57 -20.27 -10.84 0.86
N SER A 58 -18.93 -10.79 0.99
CA SER A 58 -18.25 -10.39 2.21
C SER A 58 -16.83 -9.90 1.93
N ILE A 59 -16.24 -9.19 2.90
CA ILE A 59 -14.82 -8.79 2.87
C ILE A 59 -13.90 -10.01 2.70
N LYS A 60 -14.26 -11.16 3.29
CA LYS A 60 -13.47 -12.39 3.16
C LYS A 60 -13.36 -12.84 1.71
N HIS A 61 -14.47 -12.77 0.96
CA HIS A 61 -14.48 -13.11 -0.47
C HIS A 61 -13.63 -12.13 -1.28
N THR A 62 -13.67 -10.83 -0.96
CA THR A 62 -12.80 -9.83 -1.58
C THR A 62 -11.32 -10.14 -1.35
N ILE A 63 -10.92 -10.45 -0.11
CA ILE A 63 -9.53 -10.79 0.22
C ILE A 63 -9.10 -12.05 -0.55
N GLN A 64 -9.93 -13.09 -0.58
CA GLN A 64 -9.62 -14.32 -1.32
C GLN A 64 -9.43 -14.07 -2.82
N ALA A 65 -10.27 -13.24 -3.43
CA ALA A 65 -10.16 -12.89 -4.84
C ALA A 65 -8.87 -12.11 -5.15
N ILE A 66 -8.53 -11.14 -4.30
CA ILE A 66 -7.27 -10.37 -4.41
C ILE A 66 -6.06 -11.28 -4.22
N THR A 67 -6.06 -12.15 -3.21
CA THR A 67 -4.97 -13.10 -2.98
C THR A 67 -4.78 -14.06 -4.15
N LYS A 68 -5.88 -14.57 -4.71
CA LYS A 68 -5.83 -15.44 -5.89
C LYS A 68 -5.20 -14.72 -7.08
N TYR A 69 -5.56 -13.44 -7.32
CA TYR A 69 -4.96 -12.63 -8.37
C TYR A 69 -3.44 -12.53 -8.20
N PHE A 70 -2.95 -12.25 -6.99
CA PHE A 70 -1.51 -12.17 -6.72
C PHE A 70 -0.74 -13.49 -6.80
N MET A 71 -1.40 -14.61 -6.55
CA MET A 71 -0.76 -15.94 -6.61
C MET A 71 -0.77 -16.56 -8.01
N THR A 72 -1.61 -16.05 -8.92
CA THR A 72 -1.77 -16.59 -10.28
C THR A 72 -1.11 -15.70 -11.34
N ALA A 73 -0.89 -14.42 -11.03
CA ALA A 73 -0.22 -13.45 -11.89
C ALA A 73 1.30 -13.64 -11.95
#